data_AF-A0A3D9N5A8-F1
#
_entry.id   AF-A0A3D9N5A8-F1
#
_cell.length_a   1.000
_cell.length_b   1.000
_cell.length_c   1.000
_cell.angle_alpha   90.00
_cell.angle_beta   90.00
_cell.angle_gamma   90.00
#
_symmetry.space_group_name_H-M   'P 1'
#
loop_
_entity.id
_entity.type
_entity.pdbx_description
1 polymer ?
#
loop_
_entity_poly.entity_id
_entity_poly.type
_entity_poly.pdbx_seq_one_letter_code
_entity_poly.pdbx_strand_id
1 'polypeptide(L)'
;MKLKEITTISSGINERRNPQGTIYYLGASDFVDFHSINPLIEPSLMPSSKLEKHFLTKEDIVVLAKGHNGFIAHTLKHFVKPMVASSVFMVLRDTITSVIPSYIAWYINLESTQKELRGYSRGTALPAINRTILGELDIEIPTLEIQKNIVAIDELKKQESKLTKQLDHLKTTKLELLLKNKIQS
;
A
#
# COMPACT_ATOMS: atom_id res chain seq x y z
N MET A 1 20.99 -5.78 -3.88
CA MET A 1 20.66 -5.50 -5.30
C MET A 1 19.78 -4.27 -5.32
N LYS A 2 19.96 -3.36 -6.28
CA LYS A 2 19.20 -2.12 -6.28
C LYS A 2 17.77 -2.38 -6.74
N LEU A 3 16.78 -1.71 -6.15
CA LEU A 3 15.36 -1.93 -6.51
C LEU A 3 15.09 -1.68 -8.01
N LYS A 4 15.76 -0.70 -8.62
CA LYS A 4 15.67 -0.43 -10.06
C LYS A 4 16.15 -1.57 -10.97
N GLU A 5 16.94 -2.50 -10.44
CA GLU A 5 17.44 -3.70 -11.14
C GLU A 5 16.46 -4.88 -11.01
N ILE A 6 15.51 -4.78 -10.07
CA ILE A 6 14.55 -5.84 -9.71
C ILE A 6 13.19 -5.59 -10.37
N THR A 7 12.79 -4.32 -10.54
CA THR A 7 11.46 -3.93 -11.00
C THR A 7 11.48 -2.56 -11.69
N THR A 8 10.56 -2.37 -12.63
CA THR A 8 10.30 -1.08 -13.26
C THR A 8 9.52 -0.17 -12.31
N ILE A 9 10.02 1.06 -12.12
CA ILE A 9 9.38 2.08 -11.27
C ILE A 9 8.77 3.17 -12.15
N SER A 10 7.47 3.39 -12.03
CA SER A 10 6.76 4.50 -12.68
C SER A 10 5.94 5.32 -11.68
N SER A 11 5.64 6.57 -11.99
CA SER A 11 4.67 7.34 -11.20
C SER A 11 3.25 6.88 -11.51
N GLY A 12 2.36 6.94 -10.51
CA GLY A 12 0.93 6.99 -10.77
C GLY A 12 0.53 8.25 -11.55
N ILE A 13 -0.72 8.32 -11.96
CA ILE A 13 -1.23 9.37 -12.84
C ILE A 13 -1.92 10.49 -12.07
N ASN A 14 -1.96 11.68 -12.65
CA ASN A 14 -2.74 12.79 -12.11
C ASN A 14 -3.99 12.99 -12.97
N GLU A 15 -5.14 12.61 -12.43
CA GLU A 15 -6.44 12.77 -13.08
C GLU A 15 -7.45 13.36 -12.10
N ARG A 16 -8.49 14.03 -12.64
CA ARG A 16 -9.55 14.65 -11.84
C ARG A 16 -10.67 13.66 -11.59
N ARG A 17 -11.10 13.54 -10.33
CA ARG A 17 -12.23 12.68 -9.95
C ARG A 17 -13.52 13.17 -10.61
N ASN A 18 -14.31 12.25 -11.13
CA ASN A 18 -15.65 12.44 -11.65
C ASN A 18 -16.57 11.38 -11.00
N PRO A 19 -17.64 11.78 -10.27
CA PRO A 19 -18.57 10.85 -9.63
C PRO A 19 -19.29 9.88 -10.59
N GLN A 20 -19.38 10.21 -11.88
CA GLN A 20 -19.96 9.34 -12.91
C GLN A 20 -18.93 8.38 -13.53
N GLY A 21 -17.69 8.40 -13.04
CA GLY A 21 -16.62 7.54 -13.51
C GLY A 21 -16.87 6.07 -13.21
N THR A 22 -16.30 5.19 -14.04
CA THR A 22 -16.41 3.73 -13.88
C THR A 22 -15.07 3.07 -13.57
N ILE A 23 -13.97 3.83 -13.63
CA ILE A 23 -12.62 3.38 -13.30
C ILE A 23 -12.27 3.80 -11.86
N TYR A 24 -11.66 2.89 -11.11
CA TYR A 24 -11.23 3.14 -9.73
C TYR A 24 -9.95 3.95 -9.69
N TYR A 25 -9.91 4.98 -8.83
CA TYR A 25 -8.75 5.86 -8.69
C TYR A 25 -8.22 5.84 -7.27
N LEU A 26 -7.08 5.18 -7.11
CA LEU A 26 -6.51 4.86 -5.82
C LEU A 26 -5.68 6.04 -5.29
N GLY A 27 -6.15 6.63 -4.20
CA GLY A 27 -5.50 7.64 -3.39
C GLY A 27 -4.99 7.09 -2.06
N ALA A 28 -4.24 7.91 -1.31
CA ALA A 28 -3.70 7.51 0.00
C ALA A 28 -4.79 7.18 1.03
N SER A 29 -5.92 7.90 0.99
CA SER A 29 -7.09 7.69 1.87
C SER A 29 -7.82 6.39 1.61
N ASP A 30 -7.57 5.75 0.47
CA ASP A 30 -8.31 4.59 0.02
C ASP A 30 -7.76 3.28 0.59
N PHE A 31 -6.75 3.36 1.46
CA PHE A 31 -6.20 2.24 2.23
C PHE A 31 -6.68 2.32 3.67
N VAL A 32 -7.31 1.25 4.17
CA VAL A 32 -7.81 1.16 5.57
C VAL A 32 -6.72 0.62 6.49
N ASP A 33 -5.82 -0.20 5.94
CA ASP A 33 -4.65 -0.73 6.60
C ASP A 33 -3.55 -1.07 5.56
N PHE A 34 -2.47 -1.71 6.01
CA PHE A 34 -1.34 -2.10 5.18
C PHE A 34 -1.69 -3.08 4.03
N HIS A 35 -2.87 -3.69 4.01
CA HIS A 35 -3.22 -4.77 3.07
C HIS A 35 -4.48 -4.53 2.27
N SER A 36 -5.38 -3.71 2.79
CA SER A 36 -6.72 -3.61 2.25
C SER A 36 -7.02 -2.21 1.76
N ILE A 37 -7.35 -2.19 0.47
CA ILE A 37 -8.11 -1.11 -0.12
C ILE A 37 -9.46 -1.08 0.60
N ASN A 38 -9.93 0.12 0.91
CA ASN A 38 -11.24 0.34 1.49
C ASN A 38 -12.30 -0.35 0.63
N PRO A 39 -13.08 -1.30 1.17
CA PRO A 39 -14.11 -1.99 0.40
C PRO A 39 -15.21 -1.03 -0.09
N LEU A 40 -15.33 0.15 0.53
CA LEU A 40 -16.28 1.21 0.17
C LEU A 40 -15.74 2.18 -0.89
N ILE A 41 -14.57 1.94 -1.49
CA ILE A 41 -14.08 2.78 -2.57
C ILE A 41 -15.06 2.75 -3.75
N GLU A 42 -15.36 3.93 -4.28
CA GLU A 42 -16.21 4.10 -5.46
C GLU A 42 -15.36 4.44 -6.69
N PRO A 43 -15.79 4.04 -7.90
CA PRO A 43 -15.12 4.46 -9.12
C PRO A 43 -15.27 5.97 -9.29
N SER A 44 -14.24 6.61 -9.84
CA SER A 44 -14.22 8.07 -9.92
C SER A 44 -13.47 8.60 -11.13
N LEU A 45 -13.19 7.79 -12.15
CA LEU A 45 -12.56 8.25 -13.40
C LEU A 45 -13.34 7.78 -14.62
N MET A 46 -13.44 8.67 -15.61
CA MET A 46 -14.02 8.34 -16.91
C MET A 46 -13.06 7.45 -17.70
N PRO A 47 -13.53 6.36 -18.34
CA PRO A 47 -12.70 5.54 -19.21
C PRO A 47 -12.02 6.36 -20.31
N SER A 48 -10.76 6.06 -20.57
CA SER A 48 -10.06 6.54 -21.76
C SER A 48 -8.91 5.60 -22.11
N SER A 49 -8.51 5.57 -23.38
CA SER A 49 -7.37 4.76 -23.86
C SER A 49 -6.05 5.12 -23.18
N LYS A 50 -5.91 6.35 -22.65
CA LYS A 50 -4.77 6.77 -21.85
C LYS A 50 -4.72 6.04 -20.49
N LEU A 51 -5.87 5.76 -19.88
CA LEU A 51 -5.94 5.08 -18.59
C LEU A 51 -5.61 3.59 -18.69
N GLU A 52 -5.96 2.95 -19.79
CA GLU A 52 -5.76 1.50 -19.99
C GLU A 52 -4.29 1.10 -19.81
N LYS A 53 -3.36 1.95 -20.26
CA LYS A 53 -1.91 1.76 -20.11
C LYS A 53 -1.43 1.79 -18.65
N HIS A 54 -2.25 2.30 -17.74
CA HIS A 54 -1.95 2.47 -16.32
C HIS A 54 -2.77 1.55 -15.43
N PHE A 55 -3.58 0.65 -16.01
CA PHE A 55 -4.33 -0.31 -15.22
C PHE A 55 -3.39 -1.16 -14.38
N LEU A 56 -3.70 -1.20 -13.08
CA LEU A 56 -2.96 -1.97 -12.12
C LEU A 56 -3.25 -3.46 -12.32
N THR A 57 -2.25 -4.28 -12.02
CA THR A 57 -2.36 -5.74 -11.98
C THR A 57 -2.19 -6.26 -10.55
N LYS A 58 -2.47 -7.54 -10.32
CA LYS A 58 -2.29 -8.17 -9.01
C LYS A 58 -0.82 -8.33 -8.62
N GLU A 59 0.07 -8.28 -9.61
CA GLU A 59 1.52 -8.38 -9.45
C GLU A 59 2.18 -7.01 -9.21
N ASP A 60 1.42 -5.93 -9.37
CA ASP A 60 1.91 -4.57 -9.14
C ASP A 60 1.99 -4.27 -7.63
N ILE A 61 2.96 -3.44 -7.28
CA ILE A 61 3.08 -2.86 -5.94
C ILE A 61 2.90 -1.36 -6.05
N VAL A 62 2.11 -0.77 -5.17
CA VAL A 62 1.97 0.68 -5.06
C VAL A 62 2.65 1.18 -3.80
N VAL A 63 3.58 2.13 -3.96
CA VAL A 63 4.35 2.73 -2.86
C VAL A 63 3.90 4.16 -2.68
N LEU A 64 3.38 4.51 -1.50
CA LEU A 64 3.09 5.89 -1.17
C LEU A 64 4.38 6.69 -1.22
N ALA A 65 4.46 7.67 -2.11
CA ALA A 65 5.67 8.43 -2.39
C ALA A 65 5.69 9.80 -1.72
N LYS A 66 4.56 10.24 -1.18
CA LYS A 66 4.35 11.57 -0.60
C LYS A 66 3.46 11.46 0.63
N GLY A 67 3.83 12.13 1.72
CA GLY A 67 3.00 12.19 2.92
C GLY A 67 3.77 12.08 4.23
N HIS A 68 3.07 12.32 5.34
CA HIS A 68 3.62 12.16 6.68
C HIS A 68 3.56 10.73 7.21
N ASN A 69 2.74 9.88 6.60
CA ASN A 69 2.47 8.52 7.06
C ASN A 69 3.51 7.49 6.59
N GLY A 70 4.72 7.96 6.23
CA GLY A 70 5.78 7.13 5.66
C GLY A 70 5.57 6.80 4.18
N PHE A 71 6.41 5.90 3.67
CA PHE A 71 6.45 5.50 2.27
C PHE A 71 5.98 4.06 2.11
N ILE A 72 4.74 3.81 2.52
CA ILE A 72 4.19 2.47 2.66
C ILE A 72 3.97 1.81 1.30
N ALA A 73 4.39 0.55 1.18
CA ALA A 73 4.18 -0.28 0.00
C ALA A 73 3.00 -1.24 0.19
N HIS A 74 2.16 -1.37 -0.83
CA HIS A 74 0.99 -2.25 -0.84
C HIS A 74 0.98 -3.15 -2.07
N THR A 75 0.67 -4.42 -1.86
CA THR A 75 0.35 -5.36 -2.95
C THR A 75 -1.16 -5.41 -3.20
N LEU A 76 -1.56 -5.57 -4.45
CA LEU A 76 -2.96 -5.49 -4.86
C LEU A 76 -3.57 -6.89 -5.08
N LYS A 77 -3.72 -7.67 -4.00
CA LYS A 77 -4.12 -9.08 -4.12
C LYS A 77 -5.58 -9.30 -4.57
N HIS A 78 -6.46 -8.34 -4.26
CA HIS A 78 -7.91 -8.52 -4.41
C HIS A 78 -8.59 -7.31 -5.04
N PHE A 79 -8.62 -7.27 -6.37
CA PHE A 79 -9.51 -6.40 -7.13
C PHE A 79 -9.89 -7.06 -8.45
N VAL A 80 -11.09 -6.74 -8.95
CA VAL A 80 -11.69 -7.31 -10.17
C VAL A 80 -12.10 -6.25 -11.18
N LYS A 81 -11.87 -4.97 -10.86
CA LYS A 81 -12.30 -3.83 -11.68
C LYS A 81 -11.09 -3.00 -12.10
N PRO A 82 -11.12 -2.33 -13.27
CA PRO A 82 -9.97 -1.55 -13.69
C PRO A 82 -9.70 -0.42 -12.70
N MET A 83 -8.43 -0.29 -12.34
CA MET A 83 -7.97 0.61 -11.30
C MET A 83 -6.66 1.24 -11.71
N VAL A 84 -6.47 2.51 -11.38
CA VAL A 84 -5.23 3.26 -11.61
C VAL A 84 -4.78 3.92 -10.31
N ALA A 85 -3.47 4.00 -10.10
CA ALA A 85 -2.88 4.68 -8.95
C ALA A 85 -2.75 6.18 -9.22
N SER A 86 -3.10 7.00 -8.24
CA SER A 86 -2.86 8.44 -8.28
C SER A 86 -1.38 8.80 -8.16
N SER A 87 -1.03 10.02 -8.56
CA SER A 87 0.35 10.55 -8.57
C SER A 87 1.00 10.73 -7.19
N VAL A 88 0.30 10.38 -6.11
CA VAL A 88 0.90 10.23 -4.78
C VAL A 88 1.61 8.89 -4.62
N PHE A 89 1.39 7.93 -5.53
CA PHE A 89 2.03 6.64 -5.55
C PHE A 89 3.13 6.54 -6.62
N MET A 90 4.13 5.73 -6.35
CA MET A 90 4.89 5.04 -7.37
C MET A 90 4.33 3.63 -7.56
N VAL A 91 4.40 3.13 -8.78
CA VAL A 91 3.98 1.78 -9.17
C VAL A 91 5.22 1.00 -9.57
N LEU A 92 5.44 -0.13 -8.91
CA LEU A 92 6.48 -1.11 -9.22
C LEU A 92 5.83 -2.21 -10.08
N ARG A 93 6.43 -2.51 -11.23
CA ARG A 93 5.95 -3.48 -12.22
C ARG A 93 7.07 -4.37 -12.75
N ASP A 94 6.71 -5.43 -13.44
CA ASP A 94 7.65 -6.31 -14.15
C ASP A 94 8.77 -6.81 -13.25
N THR A 95 8.40 -7.25 -12.04
CA THR A 95 9.37 -7.79 -11.06
C THR A 95 10.04 -9.03 -11.64
N ILE A 96 11.37 -9.11 -11.53
CA ILE A 96 12.13 -10.28 -12.00
C ILE A 96 11.65 -11.56 -11.31
N THR A 97 11.72 -12.69 -12.02
CA THR A 97 11.13 -13.97 -11.60
C THR A 97 11.72 -14.57 -10.32
N SER A 98 12.92 -14.14 -9.92
CA SER A 98 13.58 -14.56 -8.68
C SER A 98 13.13 -13.79 -7.43
N VAL A 99 12.22 -12.82 -7.57
CA VAL A 99 11.75 -11.97 -6.46
C VAL A 99 10.22 -11.93 -6.43
N ILE A 100 9.66 -12.11 -5.24
CA ILE A 100 8.20 -12.05 -5.04
C ILE A 100 7.77 -10.60 -4.79
N PRO A 101 6.73 -10.07 -5.48
CA PRO A 101 6.27 -8.69 -5.26
C PRO A 101 5.90 -8.39 -3.80
N SER A 102 5.24 -9.33 -3.11
CA SER A 102 4.93 -9.20 -1.68
C SER A 102 6.17 -9.14 -0.78
N TYR A 103 7.29 -9.76 -1.18
CA TYR A 103 8.55 -9.65 -0.46
C TYR A 103 9.14 -8.25 -0.58
N ILE A 104 9.11 -7.65 -1.77
CA ILE A 104 9.53 -6.25 -1.98
C ILE A 104 8.67 -5.31 -1.12
N ALA A 105 7.35 -5.48 -1.13
CA ALA A 105 6.44 -4.67 -0.33
C ALA A 105 6.71 -4.82 1.17
N TRP A 106 6.94 -6.04 1.64
CA TRP A 106 7.35 -6.31 3.03
C TRP A 106 8.65 -5.59 3.38
N TYR A 107 9.68 -5.74 2.54
CA TYR A 107 11.00 -5.16 2.78
C TYR A 107 10.95 -3.62 2.85
N ILE A 108 10.23 -2.98 1.92
CA ILE A 108 10.02 -1.51 1.95
C ILE A 108 9.35 -1.07 3.26
N ASN A 109 8.44 -1.88 3.79
CA ASN A 109 7.67 -1.56 4.99
C ASN A 109 8.41 -1.81 6.31
N LEU A 110 9.62 -2.38 6.28
CA LEU A 110 10.44 -2.54 7.48
C LEU A 110 10.77 -1.17 8.10
N GLU A 111 10.82 -1.11 9.43
CA GLU A 111 11.09 0.15 10.14
C GLU A 111 12.45 0.74 9.76
N SER A 112 13.47 -0.11 9.62
CA SER A 112 14.81 0.26 9.17
C SER A 112 14.77 0.91 7.78
N THR A 113 14.11 0.26 6.82
CA THR A 113 13.96 0.75 5.45
C THR A 113 13.13 2.03 5.39
N GLN A 114 12.05 2.12 6.16
CA GLN A 114 11.27 3.35 6.26
C GLN A 114 12.09 4.50 6.87
N LYS A 115 12.96 4.23 7.85
CA LYS A 115 13.86 5.22 8.44
C LYS A 115 14.90 5.70 7.42
N GLU A 116 15.48 4.79 6.66
CA GLU A 116 16.40 5.10 5.56
C GLU A 116 15.74 5.99 4.50
N LEU A 117 14.56 5.59 4.00
CA LEU A 117 13.81 6.36 3.01
C LEU A 117 13.42 7.76 3.52
N ARG A 118 13.06 7.89 4.81
CA ARG A 118 12.83 9.21 5.44
C ARG A 118 14.10 10.05 5.47
N GLY A 119 15.25 9.47 5.74
CA GLY A 119 16.54 10.15 5.70
C GLY A 119 16.90 10.72 4.32
N TYR A 120 16.46 10.06 3.25
CA TYR A 120 16.66 10.52 1.87
C TYR A 120 15.52 11.37 1.30
N SER A 121 14.40 11.45 2.01
CA SER A 121 13.23 12.19 1.55
C SER A 121 13.49 13.69 1.44
N ARG A 122 12.78 14.34 0.52
CA ARG A 122 12.86 15.79 0.29
C ARG A 122 11.59 16.48 0.76
N GLY A 123 11.72 17.74 1.16
CA GLY A 123 10.60 18.57 1.64
C GLY A 123 10.40 18.46 3.14
N THR A 124 10.59 19.57 3.86
CA THR A 124 10.47 19.64 5.32
C THR A 124 9.01 19.58 5.79
N ALA A 125 8.09 20.16 5.00
CA ALA A 125 6.67 20.21 5.32
C ALA A 125 5.86 19.03 4.75
N LEU A 126 6.34 18.37 3.69
CA LEU A 126 5.70 17.17 3.13
C LEU A 126 6.79 16.24 2.59
N PRO A 127 7.18 15.22 3.36
CA PRO A 127 8.20 14.27 2.93
C PRO A 127 7.79 13.58 1.63
N ALA A 128 8.72 13.54 0.69
CA ALA A 128 8.53 12.87 -0.58
C ALA A 128 9.79 12.12 -1.01
N ILE A 129 9.61 10.92 -1.55
CA ILE A 129 10.64 10.20 -2.31
C ILE A 129 10.31 10.27 -3.80
N ASN A 130 11.35 10.27 -4.63
CA ASN A 130 11.22 10.21 -6.09
C ASN A 130 11.70 8.84 -6.62
N ARG A 131 11.49 8.59 -7.91
CA ARG A 131 11.87 7.33 -8.56
C ARG A 131 13.35 6.98 -8.33
N THR A 132 14.23 7.98 -8.34
CA THR A 132 15.67 7.78 -8.12
C THR A 132 15.93 7.28 -6.70
N ILE A 133 15.40 7.94 -5.67
CA ILE A 133 15.58 7.53 -4.27
C ILE A 133 15.06 6.10 -4.07
N LEU A 134 13.84 5.82 -4.52
CA LEU A 134 13.25 4.49 -4.37
C LEU A 134 14.05 3.43 -5.13
N GLY A 135 14.52 3.76 -6.34
CA GLY A 135 15.30 2.84 -7.18
C GLY A 135 16.70 2.52 -6.66
N GLU A 136 17.30 3.40 -5.86
CA GLU A 136 18.61 3.18 -5.22
C GLU A 136 18.54 2.37 -3.92
N LEU A 137 17.34 2.03 -3.44
CA LEU A 137 17.16 1.19 -2.27
C LEU A 137 17.80 -0.19 -2.49
N ASP A 138 18.67 -0.60 -1.57
CA ASP A 138 19.26 -1.95 -1.57
C ASP A 138 18.31 -2.96 -0.93
N ILE A 139 17.99 -4.00 -1.69
CA ILE A 139 17.19 -5.13 -1.24
C ILE A 139 18.06 -6.38 -1.17
N GLU A 140 18.04 -7.02 -0.01
CA GLU A 140 18.57 -8.37 0.18
C GLU A 140 17.59 -9.38 -0.43
N ILE A 141 18.08 -10.25 -1.32
CA ILE A 141 17.26 -11.22 -2.03
C ILE A 141 17.69 -12.62 -1.59
N PRO A 142 17.02 -13.22 -0.59
CA PRO A 142 17.25 -14.61 -0.23
C PRO A 142 16.57 -15.54 -1.26
N THR A 143 16.67 -16.85 -1.05
CA THR A 143 15.98 -17.83 -1.92
C THR A 143 14.48 -17.61 -1.94
N LEU A 144 13.82 -18.00 -3.03
CA LEU A 144 12.35 -17.89 -3.16
C LEU A 144 11.60 -18.56 -2.01
N GLU A 145 12.13 -19.65 -1.46
CA GLU A 145 11.54 -20.33 -0.30
C GLU A 145 11.57 -19.44 0.95
N ILE A 146 12.71 -18.81 1.25
CA ILE A 146 12.84 -17.88 2.38
C ILE A 146 11.92 -16.67 2.17
N GLN A 147 11.86 -16.12 0.96
CA GLN A 147 10.95 -15.01 0.62
C GLN A 147 9.49 -15.39 0.90
N LYS A 148 9.05 -16.58 0.49
CA LYS A 148 7.68 -17.09 0.76
C LYS A 148 7.41 -17.19 2.26
N ASN A 149 8.35 -17.75 3.03
CA ASN A 149 8.21 -17.91 4.47
C ASN A 149 8.09 -16.55 5.18
N ILE A 150 8.93 -15.59 4.80
CA ILE A 150 8.88 -14.21 5.34
C ILE A 150 7.52 -13.57 5.06
N VAL A 151 7.06 -13.63 3.81
CA VAL A 151 5.75 -13.07 3.41
C VAL A 151 4.61 -13.73 4.20
N ALA A 152 4.63 -15.05 4.36
CA ALA A 152 3.62 -15.77 5.12
C ALA A 152 3.59 -15.37 6.61
N ILE A 153 4.77 -15.26 7.24
CA ILE A 153 4.89 -14.83 8.65
C ILE A 153 4.36 -13.41 8.83
N ASP A 154 4.74 -12.51 7.93
CA ASP A 154 4.28 -11.12 7.94
C ASP A 154 2.75 -11.04 7.80
N GLU A 155 2.17 -11.76 6.85
CA GLU A 155 0.71 -11.83 6.67
C GLU A 155 0.00 -12.34 7.93
N LEU A 156 0.52 -13.39 8.57
CA LEU A 156 -0.01 -13.90 9.84
C LEU A 156 0.08 -12.85 10.95
N LYS A 157 1.22 -12.14 11.06
CA LYS A 157 1.40 -11.08 12.06
C LYS A 157 0.41 -9.93 11.87
N LYS A 158 0.14 -9.59 10.62
CA LYS A 158 -0.81 -8.53 10.27
C LYS A 158 -2.25 -8.96 10.53
N GLN A 159 -2.60 -10.22 10.26
CA GLN A 159 -3.90 -10.80 10.63
C GLN A 159 -4.09 -10.81 12.16
N GLU A 160 -3.08 -11.23 12.91
CA GLU A 160 -3.08 -11.17 14.38
C GLU A 160 -3.37 -9.74 14.86
N SER A 161 -2.61 -8.75 14.38
CA SER A 161 -2.79 -7.34 14.75
C SER A 161 -4.21 -6.82 14.45
N LYS A 162 -4.79 -7.21 13.32
CA LYS A 162 -6.18 -6.87 12.95
C LYS A 162 -7.18 -7.46 13.94
N LEU A 163 -7.08 -8.74 14.23
CA LEU A 163 -7.96 -9.43 15.18
C LEU A 163 -7.85 -8.85 16.58
N THR A 164 -6.64 -8.51 17.03
CA THR A 164 -6.41 -7.85 18.32
C THR A 164 -7.13 -6.50 18.41
N LYS A 165 -7.03 -5.66 17.37
CA LYS A 165 -7.73 -4.36 17.33
C LYS A 165 -9.25 -4.52 17.34
N GLN A 166 -9.79 -5.49 16.61
CA GLN A 166 -11.23 -5.79 16.61
C GLN A 166 -11.71 -6.25 17.99
N LEU A 167 -10.93 -7.12 18.64
CA LEU A 167 -11.24 -7.59 19.99
C LEU A 167 -11.25 -6.44 21.01
N ASP A 168 -10.27 -5.54 20.93
CA ASP A 168 -10.19 -4.38 21.81
C ASP A 168 -11.36 -3.40 21.63
N HIS A 169 -11.74 -3.15 20.38
CA HIS A 169 -12.91 -2.34 20.06
C HIS A 169 -14.19 -2.94 20.65
N LEU A 170 -14.43 -4.25 20.45
CA LEU A 170 -15.61 -4.93 21.00
C LEU A 170 -15.67 -4.88 22.53
N LYS A 171 -14.52 -5.01 23.21
CA LYS A 171 -14.45 -4.88 24.67
C LYS A 171 -14.84 -3.48 25.13
N THR A 172 -14.32 -2.45 24.46
CA THR A 172 -14.65 -1.04 24.74
C THR A 172 -16.13 -0.76 24.54
N THR A 173 -16.71 -1.16 23.41
CA THR A 173 -18.15 -0.99 23.14
C THR A 173 -19.03 -1.69 24.17
N LYS A 174 -18.66 -2.92 24.57
CA LYS A 174 -19.39 -3.66 25.61
C LYS A 174 -19.36 -2.91 26.95
N LEU A 175 -18.21 -2.38 27.35
CA LEU A 175 -18.07 -1.61 28.58
C LEU A 175 -18.94 -0.34 28.55
N GLU A 176 -18.91 0.42 27.46
CA GLU A 176 -19.74 1.61 27.30
C GLU A 176 -21.23 1.31 27.42
N LEU A 177 -21.71 0.23 26.81
CA LEU A 177 -23.11 -0.19 26.90
C LEU A 177 -23.50 -0.54 28.35
N LEU A 178 -22.64 -1.27 29.07
CA LEU A 178 -22.88 -1.61 30.48
C LEU A 178 -22.95 -0.36 31.36
N LEU A 179 -22.06 0.61 31.13
CA LEU A 179 -22.07 1.87 31.86
C LEU A 179 -23.29 2.73 31.53
N LYS A 180 -23.72 2.80 30.27
CA LYS A 180 -24.95 3.51 29.87
C LYS A 180 -26.20 2.91 30.53
N ASN A 181 -26.29 1.58 30.57
CA ASN A 181 -27.41 0.90 31.22
C ASN A 181 -27.48 1.20 32.73
N LYS A 182 -26.33 1.39 33.40
CA LYS A 182 -26.26 1.79 34.81
C LYS A 182 -26.74 3.21 35.09
N ILE A 183 -26.67 4.11 34.10
CA ILE A 183 -27.14 5.50 34.23
C ILE A 183 -28.67 5.58 34.05
N GLN A 184 -29.24 4.66 33.29
CA GLN A 184 -30.68 4.64 32.96
C GLN A 184 -31.53 3.83 33.95
N SER A 185 -30.89 3.13 34.90
CA SER A 185 -31.50 2.39 36.00
C SER A 185 -31.48 3.19 37.29
#